data_AF-W2PJ89-F1
#
_entry.id   AF-W2PJ89-F1
#
_cell.length_a   1.000
_cell.length_b   1.000
_cell.length_c   1.000
_cell.angle_alpha   90.00
_cell.angle_beta   90.00
_cell.angle_gamma   90.00
#
_symmetry.space_group_name_H-M   'P 1'
#
loop_
_entity.id
_entity.type
_entity.pdbx_description
1 polymer ?
#
loop_
_entity_poly.entity_id
_entity_poly.type
_entity_poly.pdbx_seq_one_letter_code
_entity_poly.pdbx_strand_id
1 'polypeptide(L)'
;MVQVLAYRFFSGIFDGFTVTAGDPIQRYWARVHPLNESLFSVIGLVVFSVALYVTKSIGLGWSWHRVIAWTTVSVIVLDAIVGMLTIWDVLRSQWFWLGTPILEELPQAMNFLVSTFVVVELAELGNEAAVYGLLTTVSNLSSPFASCISKNVNALFDVGVADIIRDSKHGLLAHIEVVKPENEITEARLVSDAKALGIIAQGVELQHQTKIRFATRALQAWITLREFYNRSTLHNRVTLTRRLHEFKMENGSTMSKH
;
A
#
# COMPACT_ATOMS: atom_id res chain seq x y z
N MET A 1 11.04 24.57 -3.14
CA MET A 1 9.83 23.76 -3.37
C MET A 1 10.12 22.36 -3.96
N VAL A 2 10.75 22.22 -5.13
CA VAL A 2 11.01 20.91 -5.77
C VAL A 2 11.81 19.93 -4.89
N GLN A 3 12.82 20.41 -4.16
CA GLN A 3 13.60 19.58 -3.24
C GLN A 3 12.74 18.96 -2.12
N VAL A 4 11.76 19.70 -1.61
CA VAL A 4 10.84 19.25 -0.56
C VAL A 4 9.84 18.23 -1.11
N LEU A 5 9.35 18.45 -2.33
CA LEU A 5 8.49 17.49 -3.02
C LEU A 5 9.24 16.17 -3.30
N ALA A 6 10.49 16.25 -3.78
CA ALA A 6 11.33 15.07 -4.01
C ALA A 6 11.62 14.34 -2.70
N TYR A 7 12.01 15.06 -1.65
CA TYR A 7 12.20 14.47 -0.32
C TYR A 7 10.94 13.75 0.16
N ARG A 8 9.76 14.37 0.02
CA ARG A 8 8.49 13.79 0.44
C ARG A 8 8.15 12.51 -0.34
N PHE A 9 8.37 12.52 -1.65
CA PHE A 9 8.16 11.36 -2.50
C PHE A 9 9.07 10.19 -2.09
N PHE A 10 10.38 10.43 -1.99
CA PHE A 10 11.34 9.37 -1.66
C PHE A 10 11.21 8.89 -0.21
N SER A 11 11.04 9.81 0.75
CA SER A 11 10.79 9.42 2.15
C SER A 11 9.52 8.59 2.28
N GLY A 12 8.44 8.93 1.57
CA GLY A 12 7.23 8.12 1.53
C GLY A 12 7.39 6.77 0.82
N ILE A 13 8.37 6.61 -0.08
CA ILE A 13 8.71 5.29 -0.65
C ILE A 13 9.39 4.40 0.40
N PHE A 14 10.34 4.97 1.15
CA PHE A 14 11.06 4.23 2.18
C PHE A 14 10.17 3.88 3.37
N ASP A 15 9.27 4.79 3.76
CA ASP A 15 8.28 4.57 4.82
C ASP A 15 7.25 3.49 4.43
N GLY A 16 6.82 3.48 3.16
CA GLY A 16 5.89 2.48 2.64
C GLY A 16 6.53 1.13 2.30
N PHE A 17 7.80 0.90 2.67
CA PHE A 17 8.47 -0.36 2.38
C PHE A 17 8.03 -1.43 3.38
N THR A 18 7.36 -2.49 2.92
CA THR A 18 6.76 -3.49 3.81
C THR A 18 7.18 -4.91 3.46
N VAL A 19 7.18 -5.78 4.47
CA VAL A 19 7.47 -7.21 4.32
C VAL A 19 6.17 -7.95 4.06
N THR A 20 6.06 -8.63 2.91
CA THR A 20 4.84 -9.39 2.53
C THR A 20 4.52 -10.57 3.46
N ALA A 21 5.51 -11.03 4.24
CA ALA A 21 5.31 -12.04 5.27
C ALA A 21 4.66 -11.49 6.56
N GLY A 22 4.50 -10.17 6.71
CA GLY A 22 3.90 -9.54 7.88
C GLY A 22 2.50 -10.06 8.20
N ASP A 23 1.57 -10.01 7.24
CA ASP A 23 0.17 -10.43 7.48
C ASP A 23 0.04 -11.93 7.83
N PRO A 24 0.74 -12.86 7.13
CA PRO A 24 0.77 -14.26 7.54
C PRO A 24 1.36 -14.47 8.94
N ILE A 25 2.45 -13.79 9.31
CA ILE A 25 3.07 -13.89 10.64
C ILE A 25 2.09 -13.40 11.71
N GLN A 26 1.47 -12.24 11.50
CA GLN A 26 0.46 -11.69 12.40
C GLN A 26 -0.69 -12.68 12.65
N ARG A 27 -1.18 -13.31 11.58
CA ARG A 27 -2.34 -14.21 11.66
C ARG A 27 -2.00 -15.59 12.20
N TYR A 28 -0.90 -16.21 11.77
CA TYR A 28 -0.59 -17.60 12.09
C TYR A 28 0.35 -17.76 13.28
N TRP A 29 1.37 -16.90 13.43
CA TRP A 29 2.33 -16.97 14.53
C TRP A 29 1.85 -16.17 15.73
N ALA A 30 1.55 -14.88 15.55
CA ALA A 30 1.08 -14.02 16.63
C ALA A 30 -0.41 -14.24 16.99
N ARG A 31 -1.14 -15.01 16.15
CA ARG A 31 -2.56 -15.38 16.33
C ARG A 31 -3.46 -14.19 16.64
N VAL A 32 -3.20 -13.06 15.98
CA VAL A 32 -3.98 -11.85 16.18
C VAL A 32 -5.39 -12.04 15.63
N HIS A 33 -6.39 -11.76 16.47
CA HIS A 33 -7.78 -11.73 16.03
C HIS A 33 -8.10 -10.39 15.33
N PRO A 34 -8.91 -10.38 14.26
CA PRO A 34 -9.27 -9.16 13.53
C PRO A 34 -9.93 -8.08 14.40
N LEU A 35 -10.66 -8.50 15.45
CA LEU A 35 -11.25 -7.58 16.42
C LEU A 35 -10.19 -6.85 17.23
N ASN A 36 -9.15 -7.56 17.66
CA ASN A 36 -8.06 -6.97 18.43
C ASN A 36 -7.21 -6.04 17.55
N GLU A 37 -6.92 -6.44 16.31
CA GLU A 37 -6.29 -5.56 15.32
C GLU A 37 -7.07 -4.25 15.13
N SER A 38 -8.39 -4.34 14.95
CA SER A 38 -9.25 -3.15 14.81
C SER A 38 -9.23 -2.26 16.06
N LEU A 39 -9.29 -2.85 17.25
CA LEU A 39 -9.19 -2.10 18.52
C LEU A 39 -7.84 -1.41 18.66
N PHE A 40 -6.74 -2.08 18.30
CA PHE A 40 -5.39 -1.53 18.37
C PHE A 40 -5.19 -0.40 17.37
N SER A 41 -5.78 -0.50 16.18
CA SER A 41 -5.81 0.62 15.21
C SER A 41 -6.52 1.84 15.78
N VAL A 42 -7.65 1.68 16.47
CA VAL A 42 -8.35 2.79 17.13
C VAL A 42 -7.50 3.38 18.26
N ILE A 43 -6.84 2.54 19.06
CA ILE A 43 -5.91 2.99 20.11
C ILE A 43 -4.73 3.75 19.48
N GLY A 44 -4.20 3.28 18.37
CA GLY A 44 -3.15 3.95 17.59
C GLY A 44 -3.55 5.37 17.21
N LEU A 45 -4.76 5.57 16.67
CA LEU A 45 -5.29 6.91 16.35
C LEU A 45 -5.43 7.83 17.57
N VAL A 46 -5.78 7.27 18.74
CA VAL A 46 -5.80 8.03 20.00
C VAL A 46 -4.38 8.43 20.40
N VAL A 47 -3.42 7.52 20.32
CA VAL A 47 -2.00 7.79 20.61
C VAL A 47 -1.44 8.84 19.66
N PHE A 48 -1.74 8.74 18.36
CA PHE A 48 -1.40 9.74 17.35
C PHE A 48 -1.95 11.12 17.74
N SER A 49 -3.22 11.19 18.10
CA SER A 49 -3.88 12.45 18.51
C SER A 49 -3.25 13.04 19.78
N VAL A 50 -2.91 12.20 20.76
CA VAL A 50 -2.22 12.62 21.98
C VAL A 50 -0.80 13.10 21.66
N ALA A 51 -0.08 12.41 20.77
CA ALA A 51 1.24 12.80 20.32
C ALA A 51 1.23 14.19 19.67
N LEU A 52 0.26 14.47 18.80
CA LEU A 52 0.07 15.81 18.21
C LEU A 52 -0.12 16.89 19.29
N TYR A 53 -0.94 16.59 20.31
CA TYR A 53 -1.20 17.51 21.42
C TYR A 53 0.05 17.78 22.28
N VAL A 54 0.81 16.73 22.61
CA VAL A 54 2.07 16.85 23.37
C VAL A 54 3.09 17.66 22.59
N THR A 55 3.24 17.41 21.29
CA THR A 55 4.16 18.16 20.44
C THR A 55 3.78 19.63 20.32
N LYS A 56 2.48 19.94 20.22
CA LYS A 56 2.00 21.32 20.23
C LYS A 56 2.33 22.04 21.54
N SER A 57 2.20 21.36 22.68
CA SER A 57 2.32 21.98 24.01
C SER A 57 3.76 22.11 24.49
N ILE A 58 4.60 21.09 24.26
CA ILE A 58 5.95 20.99 24.84
C ILE A 58 7.04 21.04 23.74
N GLY A 59 6.69 20.75 22.49
CA GLY A 59 7.64 20.62 21.38
C GLY A 59 8.21 21.93 20.82
N LEU A 60 7.72 23.10 21.25
CA LEU A 60 8.17 24.41 20.75
C LEU A 60 9.67 24.69 20.93
N GLY A 61 10.32 24.07 21.94
CA GLY A 61 11.74 24.22 22.19
C GLY A 61 12.63 23.11 21.61
N TRP A 62 12.04 22.08 20.99
CA TRP A 62 12.80 20.91 20.57
C TRP A 62 13.33 21.06 19.16
N SER A 63 14.57 20.61 18.94
CA SER A 63 15.10 20.44 17.59
C SER A 63 14.37 19.27 16.92
N TRP A 64 13.36 19.57 16.11
CA TRP A 64 12.49 18.59 15.46
C TRP A 64 13.25 17.49 14.69
N HIS A 65 14.37 17.83 14.05
CA HIS A 65 15.25 16.87 13.38
C HIS A 65 15.75 15.77 14.33
N ARG A 66 16.19 16.16 15.54
CA ARG A 66 16.71 15.20 16.52
C ARG A 66 15.58 14.36 17.09
N VAL A 67 14.41 14.95 17.30
CA VAL A 67 13.23 14.22 17.81
C VAL A 67 12.83 13.14 16.82
N ILE A 68 12.64 13.48 15.54
CA ILE A 68 12.29 12.52 14.49
C ILE A 68 13.37 11.44 14.37
N ALA A 69 14.65 11.82 14.34
CA ALA A 69 15.73 10.84 14.24
C ALA A 69 15.73 9.86 15.43
N TRP A 70 15.63 10.35 16.66
CA TRP A 70 15.63 9.49 17.84
C TRP A 70 14.38 8.63 17.96
N THR A 71 13.19 9.17 17.66
CA THR A 71 11.95 8.40 17.73
C THR A 71 11.90 7.33 16.65
N THR A 72 12.22 7.66 15.40
CA THR A 72 12.26 6.68 14.30
C THR A 72 13.30 5.59 14.56
N VAL A 73 14.52 5.92 14.99
CA VAL A 73 15.54 4.91 15.31
C VAL A 73 15.10 4.01 16.45
N SER A 74 14.51 4.58 17.51
CA SER A 74 14.04 3.79 18.65
C SER A 74 12.94 2.81 18.25
N VAL A 75 12.00 3.26 17.42
CA VAL A 75 10.90 2.43 16.92
C VAL A 75 11.42 1.32 16.00
N ILE A 76 12.33 1.62 15.06
CA ILE A 76 12.94 0.60 14.18
C ILE A 76 13.69 -0.46 15.00
N VAL A 77 14.43 -0.05 16.04
CA VAL A 77 15.14 -0.99 16.92
C VAL A 77 14.16 -1.87 17.68
N LEU A 78 13.07 -1.30 18.20
CA LEU A 78 12.03 -2.07 18.88
C LEU A 78 11.34 -3.05 17.92
N ASP A 79 10.97 -2.61 16.72
CA ASP A 79 10.38 -3.48 15.69
C ASP A 79 11.32 -4.63 15.31
N ALA A 80 12.60 -4.34 15.08
CA ALA A 80 13.59 -5.37 14.81
C ALA A 80 13.72 -6.40 15.95
N ILE A 81 13.68 -5.95 17.22
CA ILE A 81 13.71 -6.84 18.39
C ILE A 81 12.42 -7.68 18.45
N VAL A 82 11.25 -7.09 18.25
CA VAL A 82 9.96 -7.79 18.28
C VAL A 82 9.90 -8.83 17.15
N GLY A 83 10.28 -8.44 15.93
CA GLY A 83 10.37 -9.33 14.77
C GLY A 83 11.31 -10.50 15.04
N MET A 84 12.52 -10.23 15.54
CA MET A 84 13.48 -11.27 15.93
C MET A 84 12.91 -12.19 17.02
N LEU A 85 12.30 -11.69 18.08
CA LEU A 85 11.75 -12.55 19.13
C LEU A 85 10.57 -13.40 18.65
N THR A 86 9.81 -12.90 17.67
CA THR A 86 8.68 -13.62 17.07
C THR A 86 9.15 -14.74 16.13
N ILE A 87 10.20 -14.50 15.35
CA ILE A 87 10.80 -15.48 14.44
C ILE A 87 11.44 -16.64 15.20
N TRP A 88 12.12 -16.38 16.33
CA TRP A 88 12.79 -17.42 17.14
C TRP A 88 11.87 -18.11 18.17
N ASP A 89 10.55 -17.91 18.07
CA ASP A 89 9.53 -18.53 18.94
C ASP A 89 9.71 -18.25 20.45
N VAL A 90 10.34 -17.11 20.81
CA VAL A 90 10.53 -16.73 22.22
C VAL A 90 9.29 -16.01 22.75
N LEU A 91 8.73 -15.08 21.96
CA LEU A 91 7.54 -14.30 22.33
C LEU A 91 6.60 -14.11 21.12
N ARG A 92 5.59 -14.99 20.98
CA ARG A 92 4.52 -14.90 19.97
C ARG A 92 3.19 -14.43 20.59
N SER A 93 3.19 -13.23 21.16
CA SER A 93 2.00 -12.64 21.79
C SER A 93 1.34 -11.61 20.86
N GLN A 94 0.01 -11.70 20.71
CA GLN A 94 -0.80 -10.73 19.96
C GLN A 94 -0.59 -9.29 20.41
N TRP A 95 -0.47 -9.07 21.73
CA TRP A 95 -0.35 -7.75 22.33
C TRP A 95 1.02 -7.13 22.09
N PHE A 96 2.04 -7.99 21.99
CA PHE A 96 3.41 -7.60 21.74
C PHE A 96 3.62 -7.24 20.27
N TRP A 97 3.03 -8.01 19.36
CA TRP A 97 3.01 -7.71 17.92
C TRP A 97 2.24 -6.43 17.59
N LEU A 98 1.04 -6.27 18.13
CA LEU A 98 0.21 -5.07 17.91
C LEU A 98 0.69 -3.83 18.66
N GLY A 99 1.56 -3.99 19.66
CA GLY A 99 2.16 -2.87 20.38
C GLY A 99 3.14 -2.07 19.52
N THR A 100 3.85 -2.71 18.60
CA THR A 100 4.85 -2.04 17.75
C THR A 100 4.23 -0.98 16.82
N PRO A 101 3.14 -1.27 16.07
CA PRO A 101 2.47 -0.24 15.26
C PRO A 101 1.99 0.97 16.07
N ILE A 102 1.59 0.80 17.33
CA ILE A 102 1.20 1.93 18.18
C ILE A 102 2.37 2.86 18.46
N LEU A 103 3.59 2.33 18.58
CA LEU A 103 4.78 3.14 18.82
C LEU A 103 5.22 3.90 17.57
N GLU A 104 4.90 3.38 16.37
CA GLU A 104 5.12 4.05 15.08
C GLU A 104 4.25 5.29 14.89
N GLU A 105 3.09 5.37 15.54
CA GLU A 105 2.22 6.55 15.51
C GLU A 105 2.90 7.81 16.06
N LEU A 106 3.87 7.66 16.98
CA LEU A 106 4.60 8.77 17.57
C LEU A 106 5.51 9.50 16.55
N PRO A 107 6.47 8.84 15.86
CA PRO A 107 7.23 9.48 14.79
C PRO A 107 6.34 9.92 13.62
N GLN A 108 5.26 9.20 13.31
CA GLN A 108 4.31 9.62 12.27
C GLN A 108 3.62 10.94 12.61
N ALA A 109 3.14 11.12 13.84
CA ALA A 109 2.54 12.36 14.31
C ALA A 109 3.52 13.54 14.22
N MET A 110 4.79 13.31 14.60
CA MET A 110 5.85 14.30 14.48
C MET A 110 6.14 14.67 13.03
N ASN A 111 6.23 13.67 12.15
CA ASN A 111 6.48 13.87 10.73
C ASN A 111 5.33 14.64 10.07
N PHE A 112 4.09 14.30 10.43
CA PHE A 112 2.89 15.01 9.98
C PHE A 112 2.94 16.48 10.36
N LEU A 113 3.21 16.82 11.63
CA LEU A 113 3.29 18.21 12.07
C LEU A 113 4.37 19.02 11.35
N VAL A 114 5.58 18.47 11.25
CA VAL A 114 6.68 19.14 10.55
C VAL A 114 6.31 19.35 9.08
N SER A 115 5.72 18.35 8.44
CA SER A 115 5.26 18.46 7.05
C SER A 115 4.23 19.57 6.88
N THR A 116 3.27 19.71 7.80
CA THR A 116 2.26 20.76 7.74
C THR A 116 2.85 22.15 7.95
N PHE A 117 3.77 22.33 8.90
CA PHE A 117 4.43 23.62 9.13
C PHE A 117 5.30 24.05 7.96
N VAL A 118 6.06 23.12 7.38
CA VAL A 118 6.92 23.39 6.21
C VAL A 118 6.10 23.86 5.01
N VAL A 119 4.85 23.40 4.84
CA VAL A 119 3.97 23.90 3.78
C VAL A 119 3.60 25.36 4.00
N VAL A 120 3.21 25.74 5.21
CA VAL A 120 2.82 27.12 5.53
C VAL A 120 4.00 28.07 5.36
N GLU A 121 5.20 27.64 5.72
CA GLU A 121 6.41 28.46 5.58
C GLU A 121 6.89 28.62 4.13
N LEU A 122 6.68 27.60 3.28
CA LEU A 122 7.14 27.60 1.89
C LEU A 122 6.11 28.17 0.90
N ALA A 123 4.85 28.27 1.30
CA ALA A 123 3.81 28.76 0.45
C ALA A 123 3.81 30.29 0.40
N GLU A 124 3.78 30.84 -0.81
CA GLU A 124 3.53 32.25 -1.00
C GLU A 124 2.07 32.59 -0.62
N LEU A 125 1.86 33.80 -0.09
CA LEU A 125 0.55 34.31 0.32
C LEU A 125 -0.50 34.08 -0.77
N GLY A 126 -1.55 33.34 -0.43
CA GLY A 126 -2.67 33.03 -1.33
C GLY A 126 -2.53 31.72 -2.12
N ASN A 127 -1.40 31.02 -2.06
CA ASN A 127 -1.18 29.74 -2.75
C ASN A 127 -1.02 28.53 -1.81
N GLU A 128 -1.21 28.72 -0.51
CA GLU A 128 -1.02 27.71 0.54
C GLU A 128 -1.81 26.42 0.29
N ALA A 129 -3.08 26.55 -0.11
CA ALA A 129 -3.94 25.40 -0.37
C ALA A 129 -3.48 24.56 -1.56
N ALA A 130 -2.97 25.20 -2.63
CA ALA A 130 -2.47 24.48 -3.80
C ALA A 130 -1.14 23.79 -3.49
N VAL A 131 -0.25 24.45 -2.73
CA VAL A 131 1.03 23.85 -2.28
C VAL A 131 0.76 22.66 -1.35
N TYR A 132 -0.19 22.78 -0.42
CA TYR A 132 -0.60 21.70 0.46
C TYR A 132 -1.20 20.53 -0.32
N GLY A 133 -2.10 20.81 -1.27
CA GLY A 133 -2.70 19.82 -2.16
C GLY A 133 -1.64 19.09 -2.98
N LEU A 134 -0.67 19.80 -3.54
CA LEU A 134 0.44 19.21 -4.29
C LEU A 134 1.34 18.33 -3.41
N LEU A 135 1.69 18.78 -2.22
CA LEU A 135 2.51 17.97 -1.30
C LEU A 135 1.77 16.69 -0.89
N THR A 136 0.46 16.79 -0.67
CA THR A 136 -0.39 15.65 -0.34
C THR A 136 -0.50 14.66 -1.49
N THR A 137 -0.69 15.14 -2.72
CA THR A 137 -0.77 14.25 -3.90
C THR A 137 0.55 13.54 -4.17
N VAL A 138 1.69 14.23 -4.03
CA VAL A 138 3.03 13.62 -4.15
C VAL A 138 3.27 12.58 -3.06
N SER A 139 2.80 12.83 -1.83
CA SER A 139 2.86 11.85 -0.74
C SER A 139 1.99 10.62 -1.04
N ASN A 140 0.78 10.80 -1.54
CA ASN A 140 -0.10 9.67 -1.89
C ASN A 140 0.46 8.87 -3.07
N LEU A 141 1.22 9.50 -3.97
CA LEU A 141 1.88 8.83 -5.09
C LEU A 141 3.03 7.93 -4.66
N SER A 142 3.67 8.17 -3.51
CA SER A 142 4.79 7.33 -3.05
C SER A 142 4.34 5.91 -2.67
N SER A 143 3.14 5.76 -2.11
CA SER A 143 2.58 4.48 -1.64
C SER A 143 2.54 3.36 -2.70
N PRO A 144 1.99 3.58 -3.92
CA PRO A 144 1.99 2.54 -4.95
C PRO A 144 3.40 2.19 -5.45
N PHE A 145 4.33 3.15 -5.48
CA PHE A 145 5.73 2.88 -5.80
C PHE A 145 6.41 2.04 -4.72
N ALA A 146 6.21 2.40 -3.44
CA ALA A 146 6.71 1.65 -2.30
C ALA A 146 6.22 0.20 -2.33
N SER A 147 4.92 0.00 -2.56
CA SER A 147 4.30 -1.32 -2.68
C SER A 147 4.87 -2.14 -3.85
N CYS A 148 5.08 -1.51 -5.00
CA CYS A 148 5.65 -2.19 -6.17
C CYS A 148 7.10 -2.62 -5.91
N ILE A 149 7.93 -1.71 -5.38
CA ILE A 149 9.33 -2.00 -5.06
C ILE A 149 9.40 -3.10 -3.99
N SER A 150 8.63 -2.97 -2.90
CA SER A 150 8.58 -3.95 -1.82
C SER A 150 8.19 -5.33 -2.34
N LYS A 151 7.15 -5.43 -3.18
CA LYS A 151 6.73 -6.71 -3.75
C LYS A 151 7.80 -7.32 -4.67
N ASN A 152 8.48 -6.52 -5.47
CA ASN A 152 9.56 -7.02 -6.32
C ASN A 152 10.76 -7.50 -5.50
N VAL A 153 11.13 -6.78 -4.44
CA VAL A 153 12.20 -7.20 -3.52
C VAL A 153 11.78 -8.46 -2.76
N ASN A 154 10.57 -8.49 -2.22
CA ASN A 154 10.04 -9.64 -1.49
C ASN A 154 9.89 -10.88 -2.38
N ALA A 155 9.63 -10.73 -3.68
CA ALA A 155 9.58 -11.85 -4.62
C ALA A 155 10.93 -12.56 -4.80
N LEU A 156 12.06 -11.92 -4.44
CA LEU A 156 13.38 -12.56 -4.41
C LEU A 156 13.52 -13.52 -3.22
N PHE A 157 12.71 -13.33 -2.17
CA PHE A 157 12.66 -14.20 -1.01
C PHE A 157 11.52 -15.20 -1.21
N ASP A 158 11.85 -16.46 -1.49
CA ASP A 158 10.88 -17.54 -1.73
C ASP A 158 10.21 -18.00 -0.42
N VAL A 159 9.49 -17.08 0.24
CA VAL A 159 8.78 -17.31 1.51
C VAL A 159 7.30 -17.41 1.22
N GLY A 160 6.80 -18.64 1.08
CA GLY A 160 5.38 -18.91 0.91
C GLY A 160 4.62 -18.85 2.23
N VAL A 161 3.31 -18.55 2.15
CA VAL A 161 2.40 -18.66 3.30
C VAL A 161 2.41 -20.08 3.89
N ALA A 162 2.60 -21.10 3.03
CA ALA A 162 2.72 -22.49 3.45
C ALA A 162 3.97 -22.74 4.31
N ASP A 163 5.09 -22.05 4.03
CA ASP A 163 6.33 -22.18 4.80
C ASP A 163 6.21 -21.52 6.17
N ILE A 164 5.52 -20.38 6.23
CA ILE A 164 5.17 -19.69 7.49
C ILE A 164 4.27 -20.58 8.35
N ILE A 165 3.23 -21.20 7.77
CA ILE A 165 2.34 -22.11 8.50
C ILE A 165 3.06 -23.36 8.98
N ARG A 166 3.99 -23.90 8.19
CA ARG A 166 4.75 -25.12 8.53
C ARG A 166 5.78 -24.87 9.64
N ASP A 167 6.12 -23.61 9.92
CA ASP A 167 7.11 -23.20 10.94
C ASP A 167 8.41 -24.03 10.85
N SER A 168 8.77 -24.41 9.62
CA SER A 168 9.91 -25.29 9.36
C SER A 168 11.20 -24.46 9.43
N LYS A 169 12.16 -24.86 10.28
CA LYS A 169 13.45 -24.20 10.53
C LYS A 169 14.41 -24.09 9.32
N HIS A 170 13.96 -24.20 8.09
CA HIS A 170 14.85 -24.32 6.94
C HIS A 170 14.38 -23.56 5.69
N GLY A 171 14.80 -22.31 5.60
CA GLY A 171 14.71 -21.50 4.38
C GLY A 171 15.79 -21.80 3.34
N LEU A 172 16.32 -23.04 3.24
CA LEU A 172 17.29 -23.35 2.17
C LEU A 172 17.37 -24.82 1.70
N LEU A 173 16.51 -25.74 2.18
CA LEU A 173 16.53 -27.15 1.75
C LEU A 173 15.14 -27.70 1.35
N ALA A 174 14.19 -26.85 0.95
CA ALA A 174 12.89 -27.31 0.44
C ALA A 174 12.86 -27.54 -1.08
N HIS A 175 14.02 -27.53 -1.75
CA HIS A 175 14.11 -27.92 -3.17
C HIS A 175 13.98 -29.43 -3.44
N ILE A 176 13.66 -30.24 -2.44
CA ILE A 176 13.42 -31.67 -2.63
C ILE A 176 12.00 -32.01 -2.16
N GLU A 177 11.14 -32.14 -3.18
CA GLU A 177 9.90 -32.91 -3.23
C GLU A 177 8.94 -32.86 -2.02
N VAL A 178 7.86 -32.09 -2.19
CA VAL A 178 6.53 -32.60 -1.84
C VAL A 178 5.64 -32.45 -3.06
N VAL A 179 5.67 -33.46 -3.94
CA VAL A 179 4.58 -33.70 -4.89
C VAL A 179 3.34 -33.98 -4.03
N LYS A 180 2.51 -32.95 -3.83
CA LYS A 180 1.17 -33.13 -3.25
C LYS A 180 0.40 -34.12 -4.13
N PRO A 181 -0.43 -35.01 -3.56
CA PRO A 181 -1.26 -35.90 -4.36
C PRO A 181 -2.11 -35.07 -5.34
N GLU A 182 -2.22 -35.51 -6.60
CA GLU A 182 -2.85 -34.78 -7.71
C GLU A 182 -4.23 -34.19 -7.36
N ASN A 183 -4.99 -34.86 -6.48
CA ASN A 183 -6.30 -34.42 -6.04
C ASN A 183 -6.28 -33.14 -5.18
N GLU A 184 -5.32 -32.98 -4.26
CA GLU A 184 -5.19 -31.76 -3.44
C GLU A 184 -4.66 -30.57 -4.24
N ILE A 185 -3.80 -30.82 -5.23
CA ILE A 185 -3.30 -29.78 -6.14
C ILE A 185 -4.44 -29.24 -7.00
N THR A 186 -5.35 -30.12 -7.42
CA THR A 186 -6.50 -29.75 -8.25
C THR A 186 -7.48 -28.89 -7.47
N GLU A 187 -7.84 -29.27 -6.24
CA GLU A 187 -8.72 -28.45 -5.39
C GLU A 187 -8.08 -27.11 -4.99
N ALA A 188 -6.80 -27.11 -4.62
CA ALA A 188 -6.09 -25.86 -4.29
C ALA A 188 -5.98 -24.91 -5.49
N ARG A 189 -5.75 -25.45 -6.70
CA ARG A 189 -5.78 -24.67 -7.95
C ARG A 189 -7.17 -24.09 -8.21
N LEU A 190 -8.24 -24.87 -8.04
CA LEU A 190 -9.61 -24.41 -8.23
C LEU A 190 -9.98 -23.30 -7.22
N VAL A 191 -9.58 -23.43 -5.95
CA VAL A 191 -9.81 -22.40 -4.93
C VAL A 191 -9.02 -21.11 -5.25
N SER A 192 -7.78 -21.23 -5.72
CA SER A 192 -6.99 -20.08 -6.14
C SER A 192 -7.59 -19.38 -7.37
N ASP A 193 -8.07 -20.15 -8.34
CA ASP A 193 -8.69 -19.63 -9.57
C ASP A 193 -10.03 -18.93 -9.26
N ALA A 194 -10.81 -19.46 -8.30
CA ALA A 194 -12.04 -18.82 -7.82
C ALA A 194 -11.77 -17.50 -7.08
N LYS A 195 -10.72 -17.44 -6.25
CA LYS A 195 -10.28 -16.19 -5.59
C LYS A 195 -9.84 -15.14 -6.60
N ALA A 196 -9.06 -15.53 -7.60
CA ALA A 196 -8.64 -14.64 -8.68
C ALA A 196 -9.85 -14.08 -9.47
N LEU A 197 -10.85 -14.92 -9.75
CA LEU A 197 -12.10 -14.51 -10.40
C LEU A 197 -12.88 -13.49 -9.54
N GLY A 198 -12.94 -13.71 -8.22
CA GLY A 198 -13.56 -12.77 -7.27
C GLY A 198 -12.90 -11.39 -7.26
N ILE A 199 -11.57 -11.34 -7.27
CA ILE A 199 -10.81 -10.08 -7.33
C ILE A 199 -11.07 -9.35 -8.66
N ILE A 200 -11.08 -10.09 -9.78
CA ILE A 200 -11.39 -9.51 -11.10
C ILE A 200 -12.82 -8.96 -11.13
N ALA A 201 -13.80 -9.68 -10.55
CA ALA A 201 -15.19 -9.22 -10.51
C ALA A 201 -15.38 -7.95 -9.66
N GLN A 202 -14.67 -7.83 -8.55
CA GLN A 202 -14.72 -6.64 -7.67
C GLN A 202 -14.06 -5.41 -8.29
N GLY A 203 -12.99 -5.59 -9.06
CA GLY A 203 -12.28 -4.49 -9.74
C GLY A 203 -12.99 -3.95 -10.99
N VAL A 204 -14.09 -4.57 -11.42
CA VAL A 204 -14.82 -4.23 -12.65
C VAL A 204 -16.05 -3.40 -12.30
N GLU A 205 -16.18 -2.22 -12.92
CA GLU A 205 -17.32 -1.30 -12.77
C GLU A 205 -18.66 -2.01 -13.04
N LEU A 206 -19.71 -1.67 -12.29
CA LEU A 206 -20.99 -2.41 -12.22
C LEU A 206 -21.61 -2.75 -13.59
N GLN A 207 -21.40 -1.88 -14.58
CA GLN A 207 -21.87 -2.00 -15.96
C GLN A 207 -21.22 -3.17 -16.74
N HIS A 208 -20.05 -3.64 -16.31
CA HIS A 208 -19.24 -4.67 -16.97
C HIS A 208 -19.29 -6.02 -16.24
N GLN A 209 -19.77 -6.05 -14.99
CA GLN A 209 -19.90 -7.28 -14.19
C GLN A 209 -20.86 -8.30 -14.80
N THR A 210 -21.94 -7.85 -15.45
CA THR A 210 -22.92 -8.73 -16.12
C THR A 210 -22.30 -9.56 -17.25
N LYS A 211 -21.20 -9.09 -17.84
CA LYS A 211 -20.53 -9.73 -18.97
C LYS A 211 -19.57 -10.86 -18.56
N ILE A 212 -19.15 -10.88 -17.30
CA ILE A 212 -18.23 -11.89 -16.74
C ILE A 212 -19.02 -12.93 -15.92
N ARG A 213 -20.33 -12.73 -15.73
CA ARG A 213 -21.21 -13.58 -14.91
C ARG A 213 -21.20 -15.07 -15.29
N PHE A 214 -20.89 -15.39 -16.55
CA PHE A 214 -20.83 -16.78 -17.06
C PHE A 214 -19.40 -17.35 -17.10
N ALA A 215 -18.38 -16.59 -16.69
CA ALA A 215 -17.02 -17.09 -16.63
C ALA A 215 -16.84 -18.01 -15.41
N THR A 216 -16.37 -19.24 -15.65
CA THR A 216 -16.10 -20.23 -14.61
C THR A 216 -14.64 -20.24 -14.15
N ARG A 217 -13.74 -19.57 -14.89
CA ARG A 217 -12.30 -19.47 -14.61
C ARG A 217 -11.79 -18.04 -14.77
N ALA A 218 -10.80 -17.66 -13.97
CA ALA A 218 -10.23 -16.31 -13.97
C ALA A 218 -9.59 -15.95 -15.32
N LEU A 219 -8.94 -16.91 -15.97
CA LEU A 219 -8.35 -16.73 -17.31
C LEU A 219 -9.41 -16.40 -18.37
N GLN A 220 -10.58 -17.04 -18.31
CA GLN A 220 -11.66 -16.81 -19.28
C GLN A 220 -12.27 -15.42 -19.07
N ALA A 221 -12.50 -15.03 -17.82
CA ALA A 221 -12.91 -13.67 -17.45
C ALA A 221 -11.93 -12.60 -17.98
N TRP A 222 -10.62 -12.85 -17.79
CA TRP A 222 -9.56 -11.95 -18.24
C TRP A 222 -9.52 -11.79 -19.76
N ILE A 223 -9.63 -12.88 -20.53
CA ILE A 223 -9.62 -12.84 -21.99
C ILE A 223 -10.83 -12.04 -22.52
N THR A 224 -12.03 -12.29 -21.98
CA THR A 224 -13.24 -11.56 -22.39
C THR A 224 -13.15 -10.07 -22.08
N LEU A 225 -12.63 -9.70 -20.90
CA LEU A 225 -12.36 -8.31 -20.54
C LEU A 225 -11.34 -7.66 -21.46
N ARG A 226 -10.23 -8.36 -21.73
CA ARG A 226 -9.14 -7.87 -22.57
C ARG A 226 -9.61 -7.61 -23.99
N GLU A 227 -10.38 -8.52 -24.60
CA GLU A 227 -10.92 -8.34 -25.95
C GLU A 227 -11.90 -7.15 -26.00
N PHE A 228 -12.77 -7.02 -25.01
CA PHE A 228 -13.70 -5.90 -24.93
C PHE A 228 -12.99 -4.55 -24.79
N TYR A 229 -12.05 -4.43 -23.85
CA TYR A 229 -11.29 -3.20 -23.65
C TYR A 229 -10.44 -2.86 -24.87
N ASN A 230 -9.82 -3.86 -25.50
CA ASN A 230 -9.02 -3.60 -26.70
C ASN A 230 -9.92 -3.11 -27.84
N ARG A 231 -11.11 -3.68 -28.02
CA ARG A 231 -12.09 -3.26 -29.04
C ARG A 231 -12.71 -1.89 -28.77
N SER A 232 -13.02 -1.57 -27.51
CA SER A 232 -13.55 -0.25 -27.12
C SER A 232 -12.50 0.84 -27.28
N THR A 233 -11.25 0.57 -26.93
CA THR A 233 -10.13 1.50 -27.11
C THR A 233 -9.88 1.76 -28.60
N LEU A 234 -9.94 0.72 -29.43
CA LEU A 234 -9.79 0.85 -30.90
C LEU A 234 -10.96 1.63 -31.51
N HIS A 235 -12.20 1.36 -31.09
CA HIS A 235 -13.38 2.11 -31.54
C HIS A 235 -13.33 3.58 -31.11
N ASN A 236 -12.92 3.86 -29.87
CA ASN A 236 -12.73 5.22 -29.37
C ASN A 236 -11.65 5.95 -30.14
N ARG A 237 -10.51 5.29 -30.42
CA ARG A 237 -9.45 5.87 -31.24
C ARG A 237 -9.94 6.19 -32.65
N VAL A 238 -10.58 5.24 -33.34
CA VAL A 238 -11.11 5.47 -34.70
C VAL A 238 -12.16 6.58 -34.72
N THR A 239 -13.03 6.63 -33.71
CA THR A 239 -14.06 7.67 -33.58
C THR A 239 -13.45 9.05 -33.33
N LEU A 240 -12.41 9.13 -32.50
CA LEU A 240 -11.70 10.37 -32.20
C LEU A 240 -10.90 10.86 -33.42
N THR A 241 -10.24 9.96 -34.15
CA THR A 241 -9.53 10.27 -35.41
C THR A 241 -10.51 10.73 -36.49
N ARG A 242 -11.71 10.12 -36.57
CA ARG A 242 -12.77 10.55 -37.48
C ARG A 242 -13.30 11.93 -37.12
N ARG A 243 -13.57 12.20 -35.84
CA ARG A 243 -13.99 13.53 -35.37
C ARG A 243 -12.94 14.59 -35.64
N LEU A 244 -11.66 14.28 -35.45
CA LEU A 244 -10.53 15.18 -35.78
C LEU A 244 -10.42 15.47 -37.27
N HIS A 245 -10.68 14.48 -38.13
CA HIS A 245 -10.69 14.67 -39.59
C HIS A 245 -11.91 15.44 -40.10
N GLU A 246 -13.08 15.25 -39.47
CA GLU A 246 -14.31 16.00 -39.76
C GLU A 246 -14.28 17.43 -39.17
N PHE A 247 -13.36 17.70 -38.23
CA PHE A 247 -13.17 19.02 -37.63
C PHE A 247 -12.45 19.98 -38.57
N LYS A 248 -13.21 20.76 -39.35
CA LYS A 248 -12.70 21.95 -40.05
C LYS A 248 -12.87 23.16 -39.15
N MET A 249 -11.76 23.83 -38.82
CA MET A 249 -11.83 25.18 -38.24
C MET A 249 -12.25 26.17 -39.35
N GLU A 250 -13.37 26.87 -39.16
CA GLU A 250 -13.70 28.03 -39.98
C GLU A 250 -12.65 29.12 -39.76
N ASN A 251 -12.14 29.69 -40.86
CA ASN A 251 -11.13 30.74 -40.81
C ASN A 251 -11.70 31.98 -40.09
N GLY A 252 -11.33 32.15 -38.82
CA GLY A 252 -11.46 33.42 -38.11
C GLY A 252 -12.21 33.44 -36.77
N SER A 253 -12.55 32.31 -36.14
CA SER A 253 -13.18 32.34 -34.80
C SER A 253 -12.24 31.86 -33.68
N THR A 254 -12.19 32.66 -32.59
CA THR A 254 -11.34 32.45 -31.41
C THR A 254 -11.85 31.29 -30.56
N MET A 255 -10.92 30.52 -29.95
CA MET A 255 -11.15 29.30 -29.14
C MET A 255 -12.18 29.41 -28.00
N SER A 256 -12.67 30.59 -27.65
CA SER A 256 -13.57 30.81 -26.52
C SER A 256 -15.06 30.67 -26.85
N LYS A 257 -15.44 30.19 -28.03
CA LYS A 257 -16.85 30.03 -28.45
C LYS A 257 -17.26 28.61 -28.85
N HIS A 258 -16.45 27.60 -28.58
CA HIS A 258 -16.82 26.19 -28.73
C HIS A 258 -16.60 25.38 -27.45
#